data_AF-A0A507BRV4-F1
#
_entry.id   AF-A0A507BRV4-F1
#
_cell.length_a   1.000
_cell.length_b   1.000
_cell.length_c   1.000
_cell.angle_alpha   90.00
_cell.angle_beta   90.00
_cell.angle_gamma   90.00
#
_symmetry.space_group_name_H-M   'P 1'
#
loop_
_entity.id
_entity.type
_entity.pdbx_description
1 polymer ?
#
loop_
_entity_poly.entity_id
_entity_poly.type
_entity_poly.pdbx_seq_one_letter_code
_entity_poly.pdbx_strand_id
1 'polypeptide(L)'
;MVMDYKFKSVYGEIEGAVLVIYLNRPQILNAWNLDLQEDLIKCVNQFDQDDSLKVAIVTGTGRAFCAGADLSLGDFSSKEHVVGRGLAEARDGGGQASLTIYRCRKPIIAAINGPAVGVGITHTLPMDIRIAYKDAKVGFVFVRRGVVPEAVSTYFLPRLVGHSKAVRLMMMGQVLPASHPLYSDLFTELTDTPEGALIRAKELAHEMASMNSSVSMAMVKALLWHGTETPEEQHLLDSKGMFSLGNSIDGKEGVASFMQKRQVKFQGTVTKDMPVFYPVNMN
;
A
#
# COMPACT_ATOMS: atom_id res chain seq x y z
N MET A 1 18.82 -16.20 -3.45
CA MET A 1 18.65 -16.47 -2.00
C MET A 1 17.18 -16.26 -1.69
N VAL A 2 16.52 -17.19 -1.01
CA VAL A 2 15.15 -16.97 -0.54
C VAL A 2 15.22 -15.87 0.51
N MET A 3 14.55 -14.74 0.28
CA MET A 3 14.53 -13.65 1.26
C MET A 3 13.72 -14.11 2.48
N ASP A 4 14.27 -13.93 3.68
CA ASP A 4 13.56 -14.20 4.92
C ASP A 4 12.80 -12.94 5.34
N TYR A 5 11.47 -12.98 5.28
CA TYR A 5 10.61 -11.89 5.69
C TYR A 5 10.28 -12.01 7.18
N LYS A 6 11.29 -12.11 8.04
CA LYS A 6 11.09 -12.16 9.50
C LYS A 6 11.79 -10.99 10.15
N PHE A 7 10.99 -10.12 10.77
CA PHE A 7 11.46 -8.97 11.51
C PHE A 7 10.87 -8.97 12.93
N LYS A 8 11.14 -7.92 13.70
CA LYS A 8 10.75 -7.85 15.11
C LYS A 8 9.24 -7.64 15.27
N SER A 9 8.65 -6.75 14.48
CA SER A 9 7.25 -6.31 14.55
C SER A 9 6.45 -6.59 13.27
N VAL A 10 7.09 -7.14 12.25
CA VAL A 10 6.47 -7.54 10.97
C VAL A 10 7.03 -8.90 10.56
N TYR A 11 6.20 -9.75 9.95
CA TYR A 11 6.70 -10.93 9.22
C TYR A 11 5.92 -11.13 7.93
N GLY A 12 6.48 -11.92 7.01
CA GLY A 12 5.91 -12.24 5.71
C GLY A 12 5.81 -13.74 5.49
N GLU A 13 4.71 -14.18 4.88
CA GLU A 13 4.51 -15.54 4.39
C GLU A 13 4.44 -15.51 2.86
N ILE A 14 5.23 -16.36 2.19
CA ILE A 14 5.24 -16.46 0.74
C ILE A 14 4.27 -17.57 0.31
N GLU A 15 3.31 -17.20 -0.54
CA GLU A 15 2.38 -18.11 -1.20
C GLU A 15 2.56 -18.00 -2.72
N GLY A 16 3.39 -18.85 -3.30
CA GLY A 16 3.74 -18.75 -4.72
C GLY A 16 4.43 -17.42 -5.02
N ALA A 17 3.78 -16.57 -5.81
CA ALA A 17 4.28 -15.23 -6.15
C ALA A 17 3.61 -14.11 -5.34
N VAL A 18 2.91 -14.44 -4.27
CA VAL A 18 2.24 -13.50 -3.36
C VAL A 18 2.97 -13.47 -2.02
N LEU A 19 3.21 -12.27 -1.49
CA LEU A 19 3.73 -12.06 -0.14
C LEU A 19 2.64 -11.55 0.79
N VAL A 20 2.36 -12.28 1.86
CA VAL A 20 1.42 -11.85 2.90
C VAL A 20 2.20 -11.27 4.07
N ILE A 21 2.18 -9.94 4.20
CA ILE A 21 2.86 -9.16 5.24
C ILE A 21 1.90 -8.98 6.42
N TYR A 22 2.33 -9.41 7.60
CA TYR A 22 1.58 -9.32 8.85
C TYR A 22 2.21 -8.30 9.79
N LEU A 23 1.41 -7.32 10.22
CA LEU A 23 1.73 -6.47 11.36
C LEU A 23 1.60 -7.30 12.65
N ASN A 24 2.67 -7.42 13.42
CA ASN A 24 2.81 -8.45 14.45
C ASN A 24 3.15 -7.88 15.84
N ARG A 25 2.24 -7.06 16.37
CA ARG A 25 2.21 -6.65 17.79
C ARG A 25 0.80 -6.87 18.37
N PRO A 26 0.21 -8.07 18.25
CA PRO A 26 -1.23 -8.30 18.50
C PRO A 26 -1.64 -8.00 19.96
N GLN A 27 -0.74 -8.16 20.91
CA GLN A 27 -0.93 -7.87 22.33
C GLN A 27 -1.31 -6.41 22.62
N ILE A 28 -0.96 -5.50 21.72
CA ILE A 28 -1.28 -4.07 21.79
C ILE A 28 -1.95 -3.61 20.49
N LEU A 29 -2.73 -4.51 19.87
CA LEU A 29 -3.55 -4.23 18.68
C LEU A 29 -2.73 -3.67 17.50
N ASN A 30 -1.51 -4.17 17.33
CA ASN A 30 -0.58 -3.76 16.28
C ASN A 30 -0.29 -2.26 16.29
N ALA A 31 -0.26 -1.64 17.49
CA ALA A 31 0.07 -0.22 17.62
C ALA A 31 1.44 0.09 16.98
N TRP A 32 1.55 1.27 16.37
CA TRP A 32 2.66 1.70 15.55
C TRP A 32 3.78 2.28 16.39
N ASN A 33 4.98 1.73 16.27
CA ASN A 33 6.21 2.27 16.85
C ASN A 33 7.34 2.27 15.80
N LEU A 34 8.53 2.70 16.20
CA LEU A 34 9.69 2.75 15.30
C LEU A 34 10.08 1.37 14.76
N ASP A 35 10.04 0.32 15.58
CA ASP A 35 10.35 -1.05 15.12
C ASP A 35 9.40 -1.48 13.97
N LEU A 36 8.08 -1.30 14.15
CA LEU A 36 7.09 -1.65 13.13
C LEU A 36 7.30 -0.83 11.86
N GLN A 37 7.56 0.47 11.99
CA GLN A 37 7.88 1.34 10.86
C GLN A 37 9.09 0.82 10.08
N GLU A 38 10.22 0.61 10.76
CA GLU A 38 11.45 0.18 10.12
C GLU A 38 11.30 -1.20 9.46
N ASP A 39 10.65 -2.13 10.15
CA ASP A 39 10.43 -3.48 9.68
C ASP A 39 9.52 -3.49 8.44
N LEU A 40 8.45 -2.69 8.44
CA LEU A 40 7.58 -2.56 7.28
C LEU A 40 8.32 -1.94 6.08
N ILE A 41 9.13 -0.90 6.31
CA ILE A 41 9.95 -0.28 5.25
C ILE A 41 10.94 -1.30 4.66
N LYS A 42 11.66 -2.05 5.53
CA LYS A 42 12.60 -3.10 5.10
C LYS A 42 11.87 -4.20 4.31
N CYS A 43 10.72 -4.65 4.80
CA CYS A 43 9.88 -5.67 4.16
C CYS A 43 9.42 -5.25 2.76
N VAL A 44 8.86 -4.04 2.62
CA VAL A 44 8.40 -3.51 1.32
C VAL A 44 9.56 -3.31 0.34
N ASN A 45 10.70 -2.80 0.81
CA ASN A 45 11.89 -2.67 -0.05
C ASN A 45 12.41 -4.02 -0.53
N GLN A 46 12.45 -5.04 0.35
CA GLN A 46 12.82 -6.40 -0.05
C GLN A 46 11.84 -6.98 -1.07
N PHE A 47 10.54 -6.85 -0.82
CA PHE A 47 9.48 -7.26 -1.75
C PHE A 47 9.62 -6.61 -3.13
N ASP A 48 9.93 -5.31 -3.18
CA ASP A 48 10.11 -4.59 -4.44
C ASP A 48 11.28 -5.13 -5.28
N GLN A 49 12.32 -5.67 -4.62
CA GLN A 49 13.51 -6.23 -5.28
C GLN A 49 13.42 -7.73 -5.58
N ASP A 50 12.45 -8.45 -5.00
CA ASP A 50 12.31 -9.91 -5.21
C ASP A 50 11.39 -10.23 -6.40
N ASP A 51 11.96 -10.42 -7.59
CA ASP A 51 11.18 -10.73 -8.81
C ASP A 51 10.43 -12.07 -8.78
N SER A 52 10.66 -12.94 -7.80
CA SER A 52 9.80 -14.11 -7.60
C SER A 52 8.41 -13.73 -7.07
N LEU A 53 8.29 -12.55 -6.47
CA LEU A 53 7.07 -11.99 -5.91
C LEU A 53 6.49 -10.91 -6.82
N LYS A 54 5.18 -10.95 -7.00
CA LYS A 54 4.43 -10.05 -7.89
C LYS A 54 3.45 -9.14 -7.16
N VAL A 55 2.85 -9.59 -6.07
CA VAL A 55 1.83 -8.85 -5.31
C VAL A 55 2.07 -9.04 -3.81
N ALA A 56 1.88 -7.99 -3.02
CA ALA A 56 1.89 -8.08 -1.57
C ALA A 56 0.50 -7.80 -0.99
N ILE A 57 0.19 -8.45 0.13
CA ILE A 57 -0.96 -8.17 0.97
C ILE A 57 -0.43 -7.70 2.32
N VAL A 58 -0.98 -6.62 2.88
CA VAL A 58 -0.69 -6.18 4.25
C VAL A 58 -1.93 -6.42 5.11
N THR A 59 -1.77 -7.11 6.24
CA THR A 59 -2.84 -7.37 7.21
C THR A 59 -2.30 -7.33 8.65
N GLY A 60 -3.18 -7.29 9.64
CA GLY A 60 -2.79 -7.32 11.06
C GLY A 60 -3.01 -8.69 11.70
N THR A 61 -2.08 -9.12 12.53
CA THR A 61 -2.29 -10.31 13.37
C THR A 61 -3.34 -10.07 14.44
N GLY A 62 -4.08 -11.12 14.82
CA GLY A 62 -5.08 -11.06 15.87
C GLY A 62 -6.30 -10.21 15.52
N ARG A 63 -6.80 -9.42 16.47
CA ARG A 63 -8.11 -8.76 16.39
C ARG A 63 -8.11 -7.37 15.74
N ALA A 64 -6.95 -6.84 15.37
CA ALA A 64 -6.83 -5.49 14.81
C ALA A 64 -5.90 -5.47 13.61
N PHE A 65 -6.15 -4.53 12.71
CA PHE A 65 -5.21 -4.21 11.66
C PHE A 65 -4.05 -3.40 12.28
N CYS A 66 -4.32 -2.19 12.76
CA CYS A 66 -3.40 -1.33 13.51
C CYS A 66 -4.19 -0.26 14.28
N ALA A 67 -4.08 -0.23 15.61
CA ALA A 67 -4.84 0.69 16.46
C ALA A 67 -4.31 2.14 16.52
N GLY A 68 -3.28 2.46 15.73
CA GLY A 68 -2.64 3.78 15.70
C GLY A 68 -1.32 3.81 16.44
N ALA A 69 -0.81 5.01 16.76
CA ALA A 69 0.48 5.17 17.42
C ALA A 69 0.52 4.47 18.80
N ASP A 70 1.65 3.83 19.10
CA ASP A 70 1.94 3.32 20.42
C ASP A 70 2.32 4.48 21.35
N LEU A 71 1.36 4.92 22.16
CA LEU A 71 1.50 6.04 23.09
C LEU A 71 1.90 5.59 24.50
N SER A 72 2.43 4.38 24.67
CA SER A 72 2.84 3.85 25.98
C SER A 72 3.88 4.74 26.69
N LEU A 73 4.67 5.50 25.93
CA LEU A 73 5.65 6.46 26.45
C LEU A 73 5.09 7.88 26.65
N GLY A 74 3.79 8.10 26.39
CA GLY A 74 3.10 9.38 26.63
C GLY A 74 3.43 10.49 25.63
N ASP A 75 4.02 10.17 24.48
CA ASP A 75 4.41 11.13 23.45
C ASP A 75 4.09 10.57 22.05
N PHE A 76 3.79 11.48 21.10
CA PHE A 76 3.68 11.20 19.67
C PHE A 76 5.03 11.33 18.94
N SER A 77 6.00 12.01 19.57
CA SER A 77 7.34 12.21 19.05
C SER A 77 8.29 11.15 19.61
N SER A 78 8.94 10.39 18.73
CA SER A 78 10.19 9.75 19.10
C SER A 78 11.22 10.88 19.27
N LYS A 79 11.42 11.36 20.50
CA LYS A 79 12.39 12.42 20.84
C LYS A 79 13.77 12.18 20.20
N GLU A 80 14.11 10.92 19.93
CA GLU A 80 15.37 10.50 19.31
C GLU A 80 15.61 11.01 17.87
N HIS A 81 14.57 11.35 17.09
CA HIS A 81 14.76 11.81 15.70
C HIS A 81 14.86 13.33 15.53
N VAL A 82 14.41 14.12 16.51
CA VAL A 82 14.37 15.60 16.41
C VAL A 82 15.56 16.26 17.11
N VAL A 83 16.19 15.59 18.08
CA VAL A 83 17.38 16.11 18.77
C VAL A 83 18.57 16.13 17.80
N GLY A 84 18.79 17.28 17.16
CA GLY A 84 19.98 17.57 16.35
C GLY A 84 19.73 18.03 14.91
N ARG A 85 18.53 17.81 14.34
CA ARG A 85 18.25 18.07 12.91
C ARG A 85 17.30 19.25 12.62
N GLY A 86 16.65 19.79 13.65
CA GLY A 86 15.71 20.92 13.52
C GLY A 86 14.39 20.55 12.82
N LEU A 87 13.45 21.50 12.79
CA LEU A 87 12.11 21.30 12.22
C LEU A 87 12.12 21.03 10.71
N ALA A 88 13.12 21.56 9.99
CA ALA A 88 13.21 21.44 8.52
C ALA A 88 13.50 20.00 8.04
N GLU A 89 14.14 19.19 8.88
CA GLU A 89 14.49 17.80 8.56
C GLU A 89 13.58 16.77 9.25
N ALA A 90 12.62 17.24 10.05
CA ALA A 90 11.69 16.37 10.75
C ALA A 90 10.80 15.63 9.76
N ARG A 91 10.89 14.30 9.75
CA ARG A 91 10.06 13.41 8.93
C ARG A 91 9.29 12.46 9.82
N ASP A 92 7.97 12.52 9.75
CA ASP A 92 7.10 11.63 10.52
C ASP A 92 7.26 10.17 10.04
N GLY A 93 7.19 9.25 10.99
CA GLY A 93 7.44 7.84 10.75
C GLY A 93 6.43 7.18 9.80
N GLY A 94 5.15 7.50 9.98
CA GLY A 94 4.09 7.07 9.07
C GLY A 94 4.33 7.57 7.64
N GLY A 95 4.83 8.79 7.47
CA GLY A 95 5.11 9.42 6.19
C GLY A 95 6.25 8.74 5.45
N GLN A 96 7.29 8.32 6.17
CA GLN A 96 8.37 7.52 5.60
C GLN A 96 7.84 6.18 5.07
N ALA A 97 7.03 5.46 5.87
CA ALA A 97 6.44 4.20 5.45
C ALA A 97 5.47 4.37 4.27
N SER A 98 4.60 5.37 4.31
CA SER A 98 3.68 5.72 3.22
C SER A 98 4.42 6.01 1.91
N LEU A 99 5.52 6.77 1.97
CA LEU A 99 6.31 7.08 0.77
C LEU A 99 7.07 5.85 0.25
N THR A 100 7.51 4.94 1.11
CA THR A 100 8.07 3.65 0.70
C THR A 100 7.03 2.80 -0.03
N ILE A 101 5.80 2.70 0.50
CA ILE A 101 4.68 1.98 -0.14
C ILE A 101 4.33 2.61 -1.50
N TYR A 102 4.22 3.95 -1.54
CA TYR A 102 3.92 4.71 -2.75
C TYR A 102 4.97 4.50 -3.86
N ARG A 103 6.25 4.35 -3.50
CA ARG A 103 7.36 4.11 -4.44
C ARG A 103 7.54 2.65 -4.82
N CYS A 104 6.94 1.71 -4.07
CA CYS A 104 7.00 0.30 -4.41
C CYS A 104 6.35 0.09 -5.78
N ARG A 105 7.08 -0.53 -6.70
CA ARG A 105 6.68 -0.73 -8.09
C ARG A 105 5.59 -1.78 -8.21
N LYS A 106 5.53 -2.72 -7.26
CA LYS A 106 4.60 -3.85 -7.29
C LYS A 106 3.30 -3.51 -6.55
N PRO A 107 2.16 -4.13 -6.94
CA PRO A 107 0.89 -3.94 -6.26
C PRO A 107 0.90 -4.37 -4.79
N ILE A 108 0.28 -3.56 -3.94
CA ILE A 108 0.09 -3.82 -2.50
C ILE A 108 -1.41 -3.70 -2.16
N ILE A 109 -1.98 -4.75 -1.57
CA ILE A 109 -3.37 -4.82 -1.13
C ILE A 109 -3.44 -4.70 0.39
N ALA A 110 -4.23 -3.78 0.93
CA ALA A 110 -4.56 -3.74 2.36
C ALA A 110 -5.74 -4.67 2.64
N ALA A 111 -5.54 -5.66 3.51
CA ALA A 111 -6.58 -6.54 4.05
C ALA A 111 -6.86 -6.15 5.51
N ILE A 112 -7.83 -5.25 5.71
CA ILE A 112 -8.14 -4.65 7.00
C ILE A 112 -9.12 -5.54 7.76
N ASN A 113 -8.58 -6.41 8.61
CA ASN A 113 -9.31 -7.42 9.39
C ASN A 113 -9.95 -6.86 10.68
N GLY A 114 -9.64 -5.63 11.11
CA GLY A 114 -10.14 -5.07 12.36
C GLY A 114 -9.81 -3.58 12.52
N PRO A 115 -9.78 -3.03 13.75
CA PRO A 115 -9.49 -1.61 13.96
C PRO A 115 -8.27 -1.09 13.19
N ALA A 116 -8.45 0.03 12.50
CA ALA A 116 -7.47 0.77 11.71
C ALA A 116 -7.61 2.28 12.02
N VAL A 117 -6.81 2.80 12.95
CA VAL A 117 -7.00 4.14 13.53
C VAL A 117 -5.71 4.95 13.46
N GLY A 118 -5.80 6.26 13.18
CA GLY A 118 -4.64 7.14 13.06
C GLY A 118 -3.67 6.63 11.99
N VAL A 119 -2.38 6.50 12.35
CA VAL A 119 -1.36 5.90 11.47
C VAL A 119 -1.78 4.53 10.92
N GLY A 120 -2.59 3.77 11.67
CA GLY A 120 -3.10 2.46 11.27
C GLY A 120 -4.02 2.47 10.04
N ILE A 121 -4.71 3.57 9.74
CA ILE A 121 -5.44 3.73 8.46
C ILE A 121 -4.65 4.55 7.45
N THR A 122 -3.89 5.56 7.88
CA THR A 122 -3.24 6.50 6.96
C THR A 122 -2.09 5.87 6.16
N HIS A 123 -1.35 4.91 6.72
CA HIS A 123 -0.30 4.19 5.96
C HIS A 123 -0.87 3.26 4.87
N THR A 124 -2.18 2.98 4.88
CA THR A 124 -2.86 2.16 3.85
C THR A 124 -3.30 2.98 2.63
N LEU A 125 -3.32 4.31 2.75
CA LEU A 125 -3.79 5.20 1.69
C LEU A 125 -2.94 5.14 0.40
N PRO A 126 -1.60 4.99 0.44
CA PRO A 126 -0.80 4.76 -0.76
C PRO A 126 -0.80 3.30 -1.26
N MET A 127 -1.46 2.37 -0.56
CA MET A 127 -1.64 1.01 -1.08
C MET A 127 -2.63 1.04 -2.26
N ASP A 128 -2.61 0.03 -3.12
CA ASP A 128 -3.31 0.08 -4.40
C ASP A 128 -4.79 -0.32 -4.26
N ILE A 129 -5.06 -1.36 -3.47
CA ILE A 129 -6.40 -1.88 -3.20
C ILE A 129 -6.60 -1.96 -1.69
N ARG A 130 -7.80 -1.61 -1.21
CA ARG A 130 -8.16 -1.74 0.22
C ARG A 130 -9.45 -2.53 0.36
N ILE A 131 -9.36 -3.68 1.02
CA ILE A 131 -10.47 -4.55 1.38
C ILE A 131 -10.61 -4.51 2.90
N ALA A 132 -11.84 -4.34 3.40
CA ALA A 132 -12.05 -4.23 4.84
C ALA A 132 -13.17 -5.15 5.34
N TYR A 133 -13.03 -5.65 6.56
CA TYR A 133 -14.16 -6.15 7.32
C TYR A 133 -15.15 -5.00 7.56
N LYS A 134 -16.42 -5.18 7.19
CA LYS A 134 -17.43 -4.10 7.16
C LYS A 134 -17.62 -3.38 8.50
N ASP A 135 -17.37 -4.05 9.63
CA ASP A 135 -17.49 -3.45 10.97
C ASP A 135 -16.14 -3.05 11.59
N ALA A 136 -15.04 -3.17 10.83
CA ALA A 136 -13.73 -2.67 11.23
C ALA A 136 -13.83 -1.21 11.67
N LYS A 137 -13.23 -0.88 12.81
CA LYS A 137 -13.25 0.48 13.37
C LYS A 137 -12.19 1.33 12.68
N VAL A 138 -12.63 2.22 11.81
CA VAL A 138 -11.76 3.10 11.03
C VAL A 138 -11.85 4.52 11.59
N GLY A 139 -10.72 5.22 11.75
CA GLY A 139 -10.76 6.58 12.30
C GLY A 139 -9.53 7.44 12.04
N PHE A 140 -9.77 8.65 11.52
CA PHE A 140 -8.76 9.70 11.34
C PHE A 140 -8.74 10.63 12.57
N VAL A 141 -8.36 10.10 13.73
CA VAL A 141 -8.67 10.65 15.07
C VAL A 141 -7.78 11.82 15.55
N PHE A 142 -6.92 12.35 14.69
CA PHE A 142 -5.83 13.26 15.04
C PHE A 142 -6.27 14.51 15.82
N VAL A 143 -7.30 15.21 15.35
CA VAL A 143 -7.83 16.43 15.98
C VAL A 143 -8.38 16.18 17.38
N ARG A 144 -8.90 14.98 17.67
CA ARG A 144 -9.36 14.60 19.01
C ARG A 144 -8.20 14.35 19.99
N ARG A 145 -6.98 14.30 19.48
CA ARG A 145 -5.73 14.14 20.24
C ARG A 145 -4.86 15.40 20.20
N GLY A 146 -5.37 16.51 19.65
CA GLY A 146 -4.63 17.76 19.57
C GLY A 146 -3.44 17.73 18.61
N VAL A 147 -3.44 16.81 17.63
CA VAL A 147 -2.39 16.69 16.61
C VAL A 147 -2.98 16.76 15.20
N VAL A 148 -2.12 16.96 14.21
CA VAL A 148 -2.49 16.99 12.79
C VAL A 148 -2.40 15.60 12.16
N PRO A 149 -3.14 15.32 11.06
CA PRO A 149 -2.95 14.10 10.29
C PRO A 149 -1.53 13.98 9.74
N GLU A 150 -1.00 12.77 9.74
CA GLU A 150 0.37 12.41 9.34
C GLU A 150 0.36 11.41 8.17
N ALA A 151 1.47 10.72 7.90
CA ALA A 151 1.57 9.68 6.88
C ALA A 151 1.17 10.12 5.47
N VAL A 152 1.37 11.40 5.16
CA VAL A 152 1.00 12.01 3.87
C VAL A 152 -0.52 11.92 3.61
N SER A 153 -1.33 11.70 4.65
CA SER A 153 -2.76 11.44 4.53
C SER A 153 -3.57 12.62 3.99
N THR A 154 -3.12 13.85 4.22
CA THR A 154 -3.74 15.06 3.65
C THR A 154 -3.55 15.18 2.14
N TYR A 155 -2.59 14.46 1.56
CA TYR A 155 -2.44 14.32 0.11
C TYR A 155 -3.30 13.18 -0.43
N PHE A 156 -3.22 11.99 0.18
CA PHE A 156 -3.87 10.79 -0.34
C PHE A 156 -5.38 10.76 -0.10
N LEU A 157 -5.85 11.00 1.12
CA LEU A 157 -7.27 10.81 1.45
C LEU A 157 -8.21 11.65 0.56
N PRO A 158 -7.98 12.96 0.33
CA PRO A 158 -8.85 13.74 -0.54
C PRO A 158 -8.92 13.24 -1.98
N ARG A 159 -7.85 12.58 -2.48
CA ARG A 159 -7.81 11.98 -3.83
C ARG A 159 -8.60 10.67 -3.91
N LEU A 160 -8.79 10.00 -2.78
CA LEU A 160 -9.49 8.72 -2.70
C LEU A 160 -10.98 8.87 -2.43
N VAL A 161 -11.38 9.78 -1.53
CA VAL A 161 -12.79 9.93 -1.10
C VAL A 161 -13.41 11.28 -1.48
N GLY A 162 -12.66 12.13 -2.19
CA GLY A 162 -13.05 13.51 -2.46
C GLY A 162 -12.83 14.45 -1.25
N HIS A 163 -12.64 15.73 -1.55
CA HIS A 163 -12.22 16.73 -0.56
C HIS A 163 -13.21 16.89 0.60
N SER A 164 -14.52 16.93 0.32
CA SER A 164 -15.54 17.14 1.35
C SER A 164 -15.63 15.99 2.36
N LYS A 165 -15.61 14.72 1.89
CA LYS A 165 -15.59 13.56 2.79
C LYS A 165 -14.29 13.54 3.60
N ALA A 166 -13.15 13.84 3.00
CA ALA A 166 -11.86 13.89 3.69
C ALA A 166 -11.85 14.94 4.83
N VAL A 167 -12.32 16.16 4.56
CA VAL A 167 -12.48 17.22 5.59
C VAL A 167 -13.39 16.73 6.72
N ARG A 168 -14.55 16.16 6.38
CA ARG A 168 -15.50 15.63 7.36
C ARG A 168 -14.87 14.56 8.26
N LEU A 169 -14.14 13.63 7.68
CA LEU A 169 -13.48 12.55 8.41
C LEU A 169 -12.38 13.09 9.34
N MET A 170 -11.50 13.95 8.83
CA MET A 170 -10.33 14.45 9.55
C MET A 170 -10.67 15.49 10.62
N MET A 171 -11.61 16.40 10.35
CA MET A 171 -11.98 17.46 11.32
C MET A 171 -12.92 16.98 12.43
N MET A 172 -13.70 15.92 12.21
CA MET A 172 -14.54 15.35 13.26
C MET A 172 -13.78 14.33 14.13
N GLY A 173 -12.73 13.71 13.56
CA GLY A 173 -11.94 12.68 14.21
C GLY A 173 -12.74 11.49 14.73
N GLN A 174 -13.88 11.18 14.10
CA GLN A 174 -14.77 10.09 14.50
C GLN A 174 -14.18 8.73 14.15
N VAL A 175 -14.53 7.72 14.96
CA VAL A 175 -14.30 6.31 14.63
C VAL A 175 -15.63 5.74 14.12
N LEU A 176 -15.63 5.28 12.88
CA LEU A 176 -16.80 4.80 12.15
C LEU A 176 -16.55 3.37 11.65
N PRO A 177 -17.58 2.54 11.44
CA PRO A 177 -17.40 1.25 10.79
C PRO A 177 -16.93 1.45 9.34
N ALA A 178 -16.16 0.52 8.79
CA ALA A 178 -15.70 0.57 7.39
C ALA A 178 -16.85 0.69 6.38
N SER A 179 -18.03 0.14 6.71
CA SER A 179 -19.27 0.26 5.94
C SER A 179 -19.93 1.65 5.95
N HIS A 180 -19.41 2.60 6.72
CA HIS A 180 -20.00 3.93 6.79
C HIS A 180 -19.92 4.64 5.42
N PRO A 181 -20.98 5.33 4.95
CA PRO A 181 -21.02 5.96 3.61
C PRO A 181 -19.91 6.97 3.30
N LEU A 182 -19.25 7.52 4.33
CA LEU A 182 -18.08 8.39 4.16
C LEU A 182 -16.84 7.65 3.63
N TYR A 183 -16.82 6.32 3.70
CA TYR A 183 -15.75 5.45 3.20
C TYR A 183 -16.11 4.70 1.91
N SER A 184 -17.25 5.01 1.28
CA SER A 184 -17.75 4.28 0.10
C SER A 184 -16.71 4.12 -1.02
N ASP A 185 -15.81 5.09 -1.16
CA ASP A 185 -14.80 5.15 -2.22
C ASP A 185 -13.40 4.77 -1.71
N LEU A 186 -13.25 4.60 -0.39
CA LEU A 186 -11.98 4.25 0.24
C LEU A 186 -11.69 2.76 0.13
N PHE A 187 -12.72 1.93 0.34
CA PHE A 187 -12.64 0.48 0.29
C PHE A 187 -13.27 -0.02 -1.00
N THR A 188 -12.52 -0.81 -1.78
CA THR A 188 -13.03 -1.38 -3.03
C THR A 188 -14.02 -2.50 -2.77
N GLU A 189 -13.82 -3.24 -1.68
CA GLU A 189 -14.67 -4.34 -1.24
C GLU A 189 -14.81 -4.36 0.29
N LEU A 190 -16.00 -4.73 0.75
CA LEU A 190 -16.29 -4.99 2.16
C LEU A 190 -16.61 -6.47 2.35
N THR A 191 -16.17 -7.02 3.46
CA THR A 191 -16.37 -8.43 3.82
C THR A 191 -17.17 -8.56 5.11
N ASP A 192 -17.88 -9.68 5.27
CA ASP A 192 -18.78 -9.90 6.41
C ASP A 192 -18.06 -10.34 7.69
N THR A 193 -16.84 -10.87 7.58
CA THR A 193 -16.05 -11.35 8.72
C THR A 193 -14.64 -10.75 8.72
N PRO A 194 -13.97 -10.64 9.88
CA PRO A 194 -12.57 -10.25 9.99
C PRO A 194 -11.64 -11.03 9.05
N GLU A 195 -11.78 -12.35 9.00
CA GLU A 195 -10.95 -13.26 8.20
C GLU A 195 -11.23 -13.12 6.69
N GLY A 196 -12.47 -12.75 6.34
CA GLY A 196 -12.89 -12.54 4.96
C GLY A 196 -12.04 -11.52 4.23
N ALA A 197 -11.55 -10.48 4.91
CA ALA A 197 -10.69 -9.47 4.32
C ALA A 197 -9.38 -10.07 3.76
N LEU A 198 -8.73 -10.96 4.51
CA LEU A 198 -7.50 -11.62 4.07
C LEU A 198 -7.78 -12.67 3.00
N ILE A 199 -8.83 -13.48 3.16
CA ILE A 199 -9.24 -14.48 2.16
C ILE A 199 -9.46 -13.81 0.80
N ARG A 200 -10.24 -12.73 0.78
CA ARG A 200 -10.54 -12.01 -0.45
C ARG A 200 -9.31 -11.34 -1.06
N ALA A 201 -8.43 -10.77 -0.24
CA ALA A 201 -7.18 -10.20 -0.72
C ALA A 201 -6.26 -11.26 -1.34
N LYS A 202 -6.20 -12.47 -0.77
CA LYS A 202 -5.44 -13.60 -1.34
C LYS A 202 -6.00 -14.02 -2.70
N GLU A 203 -7.31 -14.15 -2.85
CA GLU A 203 -7.94 -14.46 -4.13
C GLU A 203 -7.53 -13.46 -5.23
N LEU A 204 -7.68 -12.16 -4.95
CA LEU A 204 -7.28 -11.10 -5.89
C LEU A 204 -5.77 -11.13 -6.19
N ALA A 205 -4.93 -11.31 -5.17
CA ALA A 205 -3.49 -11.33 -5.36
C ALA A 205 -3.03 -12.53 -6.21
N HIS A 206 -3.61 -13.71 -5.99
CA HIS A 206 -3.31 -14.92 -6.77
C HIS A 206 -3.81 -14.79 -8.22
N GLU A 207 -4.99 -14.21 -8.43
CA GLU A 207 -5.47 -13.87 -9.78
C GLU A 207 -4.52 -12.91 -10.50
N MET A 208 -4.16 -11.80 -9.84
CA MET A 208 -3.21 -10.82 -10.40
C MET A 208 -1.85 -11.45 -10.71
N ALA A 209 -1.31 -12.25 -9.80
CA ALA A 209 0.00 -12.86 -9.96
C ALA A 209 0.06 -13.91 -11.09
N SER A 210 -1.03 -14.66 -11.28
CA SER A 210 -1.11 -15.73 -12.28
C SER A 210 -1.42 -15.23 -13.69
N MET A 211 -2.19 -14.15 -13.81
CA MET A 211 -2.72 -13.70 -15.10
C MET A 211 -2.02 -12.49 -15.70
N ASN A 212 -1.23 -11.72 -14.93
CA ASN A 212 -0.70 -10.44 -15.36
C ASN A 212 0.83 -10.36 -15.40
N SER A 213 1.34 -9.53 -16.31
CA SER A 213 2.76 -9.17 -16.39
C SER A 213 3.15 -8.28 -15.20
N SER A 214 4.23 -8.64 -14.51
CA SER A 214 4.76 -7.87 -13.39
C SER A 214 5.17 -6.46 -13.82
N VAL A 215 5.78 -6.35 -15.01
CA VAL A 215 6.23 -5.08 -15.57
C VAL A 215 5.05 -4.20 -15.95
N SER A 216 4.03 -4.77 -16.59
CA SER A 216 2.81 -4.01 -16.94
C SER A 216 2.05 -3.55 -15.72
N MET A 217 1.88 -4.39 -14.69
CA MET A 217 1.22 -3.99 -13.43
C MET A 217 1.96 -2.81 -12.78
N ALA A 218 3.29 -2.88 -12.72
CA ALA A 218 4.10 -1.79 -12.18
C ALA A 218 3.98 -0.50 -13.00
N MET A 219 4.03 -0.59 -14.33
CA MET A 219 3.87 0.56 -15.21
C MET A 219 2.49 1.20 -15.04
N VAL A 220 1.42 0.40 -15.00
CA VAL A 220 0.05 0.89 -14.78
C VAL A 220 -0.05 1.59 -13.43
N LYS A 221 0.47 0.99 -12.35
CA LYS A 221 0.52 1.61 -11.02
C LYS A 221 1.20 2.98 -11.08
N ALA A 222 2.34 3.06 -11.75
CA ALA A 222 3.11 4.30 -11.84
C ALA A 222 2.42 5.37 -12.69
N LEU A 223 1.78 4.99 -13.81
CA LEU A 223 1.00 5.93 -14.64
C LEU A 223 -0.20 6.53 -13.88
N LEU A 224 -0.84 5.73 -13.02
CA LEU A 224 -1.96 6.20 -12.19
C LEU A 224 -1.51 7.10 -11.05
N TRP A 225 -0.42 6.75 -10.36
CA TRP A 225 0.04 7.47 -9.17
C TRP A 225 0.98 8.64 -9.48
N HIS A 226 1.74 8.56 -10.56
CA HIS A 226 2.77 9.53 -10.94
C HIS A 226 2.48 10.14 -12.31
N GLY A 227 1.19 10.32 -12.62
CA GLY A 227 0.75 10.99 -13.84
C GLY A 227 1.22 12.44 -13.94
N THR A 228 0.98 13.05 -15.08
CA THR A 228 1.44 14.41 -15.42
C THR A 228 0.39 15.49 -15.13
N GLU A 229 0.73 16.76 -15.34
CA GLU A 229 -0.17 17.88 -15.05
C GLU A 229 -1.25 18.04 -16.13
N THR A 230 -0.94 17.69 -17.39
CA THR A 230 -1.87 17.83 -18.53
C THR A 230 -2.19 16.50 -19.22
N PRO A 231 -3.36 16.40 -19.89
CA PRO A 231 -3.70 15.22 -20.71
C PRO A 231 -2.70 14.94 -21.83
N GLU A 232 -2.13 15.98 -22.46
CA GLU A 232 -1.15 15.86 -23.53
C GLU A 232 0.17 15.26 -23.03
N GLU A 233 0.67 15.73 -21.89
CA GLU A 233 1.85 15.13 -21.24
C GLU A 233 1.60 13.67 -20.85
N GLN A 234 0.39 13.37 -20.36
CA GLN A 234 0.01 12.02 -19.96
C GLN A 234 -0.03 11.12 -21.19
N HIS A 235 -0.61 11.58 -22.29
CA HIS A 235 -0.65 10.84 -23.54
C HIS A 235 0.76 10.53 -24.06
N LEU A 236 1.71 11.47 -23.95
CA LEU A 236 3.10 11.22 -24.33
C LEU A 236 3.75 10.16 -23.44
N LEU A 237 3.45 10.15 -22.14
CA LEU A 237 3.95 9.15 -21.21
C LEU A 237 3.32 7.76 -21.48
N ASP A 238 2.00 7.70 -21.68
CA ASP A 238 1.25 6.49 -22.03
C ASP A 238 1.75 5.90 -23.35
N SER A 239 2.00 6.75 -24.35
CA SER A 239 2.48 6.31 -25.68
C SER A 239 3.88 5.69 -25.59
N LYS A 240 4.78 6.26 -24.79
CA LYS A 240 6.10 5.65 -24.50
C LYS A 240 5.91 4.29 -23.81
N GLY A 241 5.01 4.22 -22.82
CA GLY A 241 4.64 2.99 -22.12
C GLY A 241 4.17 1.89 -23.07
N MET A 242 3.17 2.19 -23.89
CA MET A 242 2.58 1.26 -24.85
C MET A 242 3.59 0.82 -25.91
N PHE A 243 4.38 1.74 -26.47
CA PHE A 243 5.39 1.40 -27.46
C PHE A 243 6.46 0.47 -26.85
N SER A 244 6.95 0.77 -25.65
CA SER A 244 7.99 -0.02 -25.00
C SER A 244 7.48 -1.41 -24.59
N LEU A 245 6.36 -1.48 -23.86
CA LEU A 245 5.85 -2.74 -23.34
C LEU A 245 5.17 -3.60 -24.41
N GLY A 246 4.56 -3.00 -25.43
CA GLY A 246 4.00 -3.72 -26.58
C GLY A 246 5.07 -4.50 -27.37
N ASN A 247 6.30 -4.00 -27.39
CA ASN A 247 7.43 -4.66 -28.06
C ASN A 247 8.28 -5.54 -27.12
N SER A 248 7.94 -5.60 -25.82
CA SER A 248 8.65 -6.37 -24.81
C SER A 248 8.43 -7.89 -24.94
N ILE A 249 9.15 -8.67 -24.12
CA ILE A 249 8.94 -10.13 -24.05
C ILE A 249 7.50 -10.47 -23.66
N ASP A 250 6.92 -9.73 -22.71
CA ASP A 250 5.56 -9.95 -22.24
C ASP A 250 4.52 -9.45 -23.25
N GLY A 251 4.78 -8.33 -23.94
CA GLY A 251 3.91 -7.85 -25.03
C GLY A 251 3.76 -8.89 -26.14
N LYS A 252 4.88 -9.48 -26.57
CA LYS A 252 4.90 -10.55 -27.59
C LYS A 252 4.19 -11.82 -27.11
N GLU A 253 4.41 -12.22 -25.87
CA GLU A 253 3.75 -13.38 -25.26
C GLU A 253 2.23 -13.17 -25.09
N GLY A 254 1.80 -11.96 -24.74
CA GLY A 254 0.39 -11.58 -24.70
C GLY A 254 -0.30 -11.78 -26.06
N VAL A 255 0.32 -11.29 -27.14
CA VAL A 255 -0.19 -11.51 -28.51
C VAL A 255 -0.20 -12.99 -28.88
N ALA A 256 0.91 -13.71 -28.61
CA ALA A 256 1.03 -15.12 -28.98
C ALA A 256 0.01 -16.01 -28.25
N SER A 257 -0.13 -15.85 -26.94
CA SER A 257 -1.07 -16.62 -26.13
C SER A 257 -2.53 -16.38 -26.52
N PHE A 258 -2.89 -15.13 -26.83
CA PHE A 258 -4.21 -14.77 -27.34
C PHE A 258 -4.53 -15.48 -28.67
N MET A 259 -3.62 -15.38 -29.66
CA MET A 259 -3.81 -16.02 -30.96
C MET A 259 -3.88 -17.55 -30.87
N GLN A 260 -3.13 -18.14 -29.93
CA GLN A 260 -3.08 -19.58 -29.70
C GLN A 260 -4.18 -20.09 -28.76
N LYS A 261 -5.00 -19.20 -28.19
CA LYS A 261 -6.05 -19.53 -27.20
C LYS A 261 -5.53 -20.38 -26.03
N ARG A 262 -4.35 -20.05 -25.53
CA ARG A 262 -3.72 -20.72 -24.38
C ARG A 262 -3.52 -19.75 -23.22
N GLN A 263 -3.25 -20.30 -22.05
CA GLN A 263 -2.84 -19.49 -20.91
C GLN A 263 -1.52 -18.76 -21.20
N VAL A 264 -1.48 -17.48 -20.81
CA VAL A 264 -0.32 -16.61 -20.95
C VAL A 264 0.77 -16.99 -19.95
N LYS A 265 2.04 -16.83 -20.33
CA LYS A 265 3.21 -17.12 -19.50
C LYS A 265 4.20 -15.97 -19.52
N PHE A 266 3.84 -14.89 -18.83
CA PHE A 266 4.71 -13.72 -18.70
C PHE A 266 6.01 -14.06 -17.96
N GLN A 267 7.13 -13.52 -18.48
CA GLN A 267 8.49 -13.72 -17.97
C GLN A 267 9.18 -12.41 -17.58
N GLY A 268 8.57 -11.26 -17.93
CA GLY A 268 9.07 -9.94 -17.56
C GLY A 268 9.17 -9.75 -16.06
N THR A 269 10.29 -9.20 -15.62
CA THR A 269 10.63 -8.94 -14.23
C THR A 269 10.83 -7.46 -13.97
N VAL A 270 10.48 -7.01 -12.76
CA VAL A 270 10.48 -5.58 -12.42
C VAL A 270 11.90 -5.04 -12.30
N THR A 271 12.86 -5.83 -11.81
CA THR A 271 14.24 -5.33 -11.65
C THR A 271 15.02 -5.26 -12.97
N LYS A 272 14.67 -6.08 -13.96
CA LYS A 272 15.43 -6.21 -15.21
C LYS A 272 14.76 -5.55 -16.42
N ASP A 273 13.44 -5.69 -16.54
CA ASP A 273 12.73 -5.41 -17.79
C ASP A 273 11.91 -4.10 -17.73
N MET A 274 12.03 -3.34 -16.64
CA MET A 274 11.35 -2.05 -16.49
C MET A 274 11.91 -1.00 -17.47
N PRO A 275 11.06 -0.24 -18.19
CA PRO A 275 11.54 0.81 -19.06
C PRO A 275 12.29 1.91 -18.31
N VAL A 276 13.34 2.46 -18.95
CA VAL A 276 14.21 3.50 -18.35
C VAL A 276 13.48 4.80 -18.01
N PHE A 277 12.31 5.06 -18.62
CA PHE A 277 11.49 6.25 -18.36
C PHE A 277 10.42 6.04 -17.28
N TYR A 278 10.49 4.93 -16.52
CA TYR A 278 9.53 4.61 -15.47
C TYR A 278 9.35 5.78 -14.46
N PRO A 279 8.10 6.26 -14.19
CA PRO A 279 7.85 7.61 -13.68
C PRO A 279 7.96 7.77 -12.14
N VAL A 280 8.94 7.15 -11.47
CA VAL A 280 9.14 7.27 -10.00
C VAL A 280 10.08 8.41 -9.59
N ASN A 281 10.77 9.03 -10.56
CA ASN A 281 11.79 10.06 -10.32
C ASN A 281 11.51 11.34 -11.12
N MET A 282 10.25 11.79 -11.23
CA MET A 282 9.96 13.13 -11.74
C MET A 282 10.17 14.16 -10.62
N ASN A 283 11.43 14.39 -10.28
CA ASN A 283 11.92 15.58 -9.58
C ASN A 283 12.89 16.31 -10.51
#